data_AF-A0A5M6CNV9-F1
#
_entry.id   AF-A0A5M6CNV9-F1
#
_cell.length_a   1.000
_cell.length_b   1.000
_cell.length_c   1.000
_cell.angle_alpha   90.00
_cell.angle_beta   90.00
_cell.angle_gamma   90.00
#
_symmetry.space_group_name_H-M   'P 1'
#
loop_
_entity.id
_entity.type
_entity.pdbx_description
1 polymer ?
#
loop_
_entity_poly.entity_id
_entity_poly.type
_entity_poly.pdbx_seq_one_letter_code
_entity_poly.pdbx_strand_id
1 'polypeptide(L)' 'MPLSFEGIVYEKFLDSNDRMTPKVSLMVGNVCPIYAYDAWDYIQIGDSLSKPAGSLKHTIYRKGSLPVSFYPKMDGKEVR' A
#
# COMPACT_ATOMS: atom_id res chain seq x y z
N MET A 1 -1.42 -4.36 -18.87
CA MET A 1 -1.00 -5.42 -17.93
C MET A 1 -1.25 -4.90 -16.52
N PRO A 2 -1.95 -5.64 -15.64
CA PRO A 2 -2.14 -5.17 -14.28
C PRO A 2 -0.76 -5.08 -13.57
N LEU A 3 -0.49 -3.96 -12.89
CA LEU A 3 0.78 -3.71 -12.23
C LEU A 3 0.81 -4.43 -10.87
N SER A 4 1.82 -5.27 -10.67
CA SER A 4 2.20 -5.78 -9.35
C SER A 4 3.15 -4.80 -8.70
N PHE A 5 2.87 -4.41 -7.45
CA PHE A 5 3.75 -3.56 -6.68
C PHE A 5 4.43 -4.41 -5.62
N GLU A 6 5.75 -4.51 -5.68
CA GLU A 6 6.54 -5.20 -4.66
C GLU A 6 7.82 -4.40 -4.43
N GLY A 7 8.13 -4.12 -3.17
CA GLY A 7 9.35 -3.42 -2.82
C GLY A 7 9.34 -2.81 -1.43
N ILE A 8 10.45 -2.18 -1.09
CA ILE A 8 10.62 -1.47 0.19
C ILE A 8 10.03 -0.07 0.05
N VAL A 9 9.21 0.34 1.01
CA VAL A 9 8.64 1.67 1.11
C VAL A 9 9.77 2.66 1.38
N TYR A 10 10.02 3.53 0.40
CA TYR A 10 11.00 4.60 0.48
C TYR A 10 10.37 5.88 1.04
N GLU A 11 9.19 6.23 0.56
CA GLU A 11 8.50 7.47 0.92
C GLU A 11 6.98 7.25 0.99
N LYS A 12 6.33 8.02 1.87
CA LYS A 12 4.87 8.10 1.99
C LYS A 12 4.45 9.55 1.72
N PHE A 13 3.55 9.76 0.77
CA PHE A 13 3.01 11.09 0.48
C PHE A 13 1.54 11.04 0.06
N LEU A 14 0.86 12.18 0.18
CA LEU A 14 -0.48 12.38 -0.36
C LEU A 14 -0.33 13.12 -1.69
N ASP A 15 -0.87 12.54 -2.76
CA ASP A 15 -0.74 13.12 -4.08
C ASP A 15 -1.78 14.23 -4.30
N SER A 16 -1.31 15.48 -4.27
CA SER A 16 -2.16 16.66 -4.46
C SER A 16 -2.81 16.72 -5.84
N ASN A 17 -2.22 16.08 -6.85
CA ASN A 17 -2.78 16.04 -8.21
C ASN A 17 -3.85 14.95 -8.36
N ASP A 18 -3.95 14.04 -7.40
CA ASP A 18 -4.86 12.89 -7.41
C ASP A 18 -5.74 12.89 -6.15
N ARG A 19 -6.44 14.00 -5.91
CA ARG A 19 -7.41 14.15 -4.80
C ARG A 19 -6.84 13.84 -3.41
N MET A 20 -5.56 14.13 -3.17
CA MET A 20 -4.86 13.77 -1.93
C MET A 20 -4.84 12.25 -1.67
N THR A 21 -4.85 11.44 -2.72
CA THR A 21 -4.82 9.97 -2.59
C THR A 21 -3.52 9.54 -1.90
N PRO A 22 -3.59 8.66 -0.89
CA PRO A 22 -2.40 8.14 -0.23
C PRO A 22 -1.59 7.27 -1.19
N LYS A 23 -0.32 7.62 -1.40
CA LYS A 23 0.61 6.88 -2.26
C LYS A 23 1.91 6.62 -1.54
N VAL A 24 2.52 5.50 -1.86
CA VAL A 24 3.85 5.15 -1.37
C VAL A 24 4.80 4.97 -2.54
N SER A 25 5.96 5.61 -2.45
CA SER A 25 7.07 5.36 -3.36
C SER A 25 7.86 4.17 -2.85
N LEU A 26 8.09 3.20 -3.73
CA LEU A 26 8.93 2.04 -3.47
C LEU A 26 10.36 2.33 -3.96
N MET A 27 11.38 1.79 -3.30
CA MET A 27 12.80 1.99 -3.67
C MET A 27 13.12 1.63 -5.13
N VAL A 28 12.34 0.71 -5.73
CA VAL A 28 12.43 0.31 -7.14
C VAL A 28 11.86 1.36 -8.12
N GLY A 29 11.46 2.55 -7.62
CA GLY A 29 10.92 3.65 -8.43
C GLY A 29 9.43 3.54 -8.75
N ASN A 30 8.75 2.53 -8.20
CA ASN A 30 7.32 2.33 -8.41
C ASN A 30 6.50 3.08 -7.37
N VAL A 31 5.46 3.79 -7.78
CA VAL A 31 4.52 4.46 -6.88
C VAL A 31 3.25 3.60 -6.76
N CYS A 32 2.99 3.07 -5.57
CA CYS A 32 1.81 2.27 -5.28
C CYS A 32 0.73 3.12 -4.59
N PRO A 33 -0.49 3.21 -5.14
CA PRO A 33 -1.61 3.80 -4.43
C PRO A 33 -2.10 2.90 -3.29
N ILE A 34 -2.41 3.50 -2.15
CA ILE A 34 -2.89 2.83 -0.94
C ILE A 34 -4.34 3.24 -0.69
N TYR A 35 -5.27 2.43 -1.21
CA TYR A 35 -6.71 2.62 -1.02
C TYR A 35 -7.22 2.02 0.30
N ALA A 36 -6.43 1.16 0.95
CA ALA A 36 -6.70 0.69 2.29
C ALA A 36 -6.15 1.71 3.30
N TYR A 37 -6.99 2.61 3.79
CA TYR A 37 -6.58 3.67 4.73
C TYR A 37 -5.99 3.10 6.03
N ASP A 38 -6.49 1.96 6.52
CA ASP A 38 -5.86 1.27 7.67
C ASP A 38 -4.42 0.80 7.35
N ALA A 39 -4.17 0.38 6.10
CA ALA A 39 -2.83 0.04 5.64
C ALA A 39 -1.97 1.30 5.59
N TRP A 40 -2.52 2.42 5.10
CA TRP A 40 -1.82 3.70 5.06
C TRP A 40 -1.32 4.10 6.44
N ASP A 41 -2.14 4.02 7.48
CA ASP A 41 -1.72 4.35 8.84
C ASP A 41 -0.71 3.33 9.41
N TYR A 42 -0.80 2.06 8.99
CA TYR A 42 0.11 1.01 9.44
C TYR A 42 1.51 1.08 8.80
N ILE A 43 1.61 1.45 7.51
CA ILE A 43 2.87 1.44 6.74
C ILE A 43 3.91 2.37 7.40
N GLN A 44 5.14 1.90 7.52
CA GLN A 44 6.31 2.70 7.88
C GLN A 44 7.34 2.68 6.75
N ILE A 45 8.17 3.73 6.70
CA ILE A 45 9.32 3.77 5.79
C ILE A 45 10.27 2.63 6.17
N GLY A 46 10.73 1.87 5.17
CA GLY A 46 11.55 0.67 5.36
C GLY A 46 10.77 -0.65 5.46
N ASP A 47 9.43 -0.61 5.57
CA ASP A 47 8.62 -1.83 5.43
C ASP A 47 8.63 -2.32 3.98
N SER A 48 8.50 -3.63 3.77
CA SER A 48 8.23 -4.15 2.43
C SER A 48 6.73 -4.21 2.19
N LEU A 49 6.29 -3.75 1.03
CA LEU A 49 4.91 -3.79 0.57
C LEU A 49 4.80 -4.75 -0.61
N SER A 50 3.74 -5.56 -0.63
CA SER A 50 3.32 -6.35 -1.78
C SER A 50 1.85 -6.13 -2.09
N LYS A 51 1.54 -5.79 -3.34
CA LYS A 51 0.18 -5.67 -3.89
C LYS A 51 0.14 -6.41 -5.23
N PRO A 52 -0.48 -7.59 -5.27
CA PRO A 52 -0.62 -8.36 -6.50
C PRO A 52 -1.38 -7.59 -7.58
N ALA A 53 -0.99 -7.82 -8.82
CA ALA A 53 -1.65 -7.29 -10.00
C ALA A 53 -3.15 -7.68 -10.01
N GLY A 54 -4.05 -6.71 -10.13
CA GLY A 54 -5.50 -6.93 -10.12
C GLY A 54 -6.11 -7.19 -8.74
N SER A 55 -5.31 -7.21 -7.66
CA SER A 55 -5.82 -7.32 -6.30
C SER A 55 -5.93 -5.95 -5.62
N LEU A 56 -6.94 -5.82 -4.77
CA LEU A 56 -7.10 -4.72 -3.83
C LEU A 56 -6.34 -4.95 -2.51
N LYS A 57 -5.75 -6.13 -2.33
CA LYS A 57 -5.03 -6.52 -1.11
C LYS A 57 -3.65 -5.84 -1.05
N HIS A 58 -3.37 -5.18 0.07
CA HIS A 58 -2.03 -4.71 0.42
C HIS A 58 -1.47 -5.57 1.53
N THR A 59 -0.31 -6.20 1.31
CA THR A 59 0.40 -6.99 2.32
C THR A 59 1.66 -6.26 2.74
N ILE A 60 1.80 -6.02 4.04
CA ILE A 60 2.91 -5.28 4.63
C ILE A 60 3.77 -6.25 5.42
N TYR A 61 5.06 -6.23 5.18
CA TYR A 61 6.06 -7.04 5.85
C TYR A 61 6.98 -6.10 6.64
N ARG A 62 6.90 -6.20 7.96
CA ARG A 62 7.78 -5.46 8.88
C ARG A 62 8.77 -6.41 9.52
N LYS A 63 10.04 -5.99 9.60
CA LYS A 63 11.09 -6.77 10.25
C LYS A 63 10.71 -7.07 11.71
N GLY A 64 10.66 -8.35 12.07
CA GLY A 64 10.31 -8.79 13.42
C GLY A 64 8.81 -8.84 13.71
N SER A 65 7.94 -8.69 12.71
CA SER A 65 6.49 -8.86 12.84
C SER A 65 5.96 -9.84 11.80
N LEU A 66 4.80 -10.45 12.08
CA LEU A 66 4.10 -11.24 11.08
C LEU A 66 3.56 -10.33 9.97
N PRO A 67 3.51 -10.80 8.71
CA PRO A 67 2.93 -10.03 7.62
C PRO A 67 1.47 -9.72 7.90
N VAL A 68 1.06 -8.47 7.66
CA VAL A 68 -0.33 -8.04 7.86
C VAL A 68 -0.92 -7.66 6.51
N SER A 69 -2.14 -8.15 6.27
CA SER A 69 -2.88 -7.90 5.04
C SER A 69 -4.02 -6.95 5.29
N PHE A 70 -4.22 -6.01 4.37
CA PHE A 70 -5.27 -5.01 4.43
C PHE A 70 -6.05 -5.00 3.11
N TYR A 71 -7.34 -4.71 3.22
CA TYR A 71 -8.25 -4.48 2.10
C TYR A 71 -8.84 -3.07 2.23
N PRO A 72 -9.13 -2.39 1.12
CA PRO A 72 -9.91 -1.15 1.17
C PRO A 72 -11.28 -1.42 1.77
N LYS A 73 -11.79 -0.44 2.51
CA LYS A 73 -13.12 -0.46 3.09
C LYS A 73 -14.03 0.51 2.36
N MET A 74 -15.25 0.07 2.04
CA MET A 74 -16.32 0.89 1.51
C MET A 74 -17.53 0.73 2.43
N ASP A 75 -18.04 1.84 2.99
CA ASP A 75 -19.11 1.83 4.00
C ASP A 75 -18.82 0.91 5.21
N GLY A 76 -17.55 0.87 5.64
CA GLY A 76 -17.08 0.05 6.75
C GLY A 76 -16.91 -1.44 6.44
N LYS A 77 -17.20 -1.88 5.21
CA LYS A 77 -17.03 -3.28 4.77
C LYS A 77 -15.79 -3.42 3.91
N GLU A 78 -15.02 -4.48 4.15
CA GLU A 78 -13.87 -4.82 3.30
C GLU A 78 -14.32 -5.15 1.88
N VAL A 79 -13.65 -4.56 0.90
CA VAL A 79 -13.81 -4.86 -0.53
C VAL A 79 -12.64 -5.75 -0.95
N ARG A 80 -12.95 -6.98 -1.34
CA ARG A 80 -11.97 -8.03 -1.62
C ARG A 80 -11.92 -8.37 -3.10
#